data_AF-A0A480AX77-F1
#
_entry.id   AF-A0A480AX77-F1
#
_cell.length_a   1.000
_cell.length_b   1.000
_cell.length_c   1.000
_cell.angle_alpha   90.00
_cell.angle_beta   90.00
_cell.angle_gamma   90.00
#
_symmetry.space_group_name_H-M   'P 1'
#
loop_
_entity.id
_entity.type
_entity.pdbx_description
1 polymer ?
#
loop_
_entity_poly.entity_id
_entity_poly.type
_entity_poly.pdbx_seq_one_letter_code
_entity_poly.pdbx_strand_id
1 'polypeptide(L)'
;MNAQSNHPSTDTTDPQFLGPEAGQRAGGQSHRQNELDAHGSELHRYFSVARGALISVRSNGVTLCRQVDDEWKVLSRKKGDVPLAQWVVNKQAALSDLARWQLDVDELPSMQDLMAWNEDGICETPTGHRVEPDGTGPDGVPSWLRALRLI
;
A
#
# COMPACT_ATOMS: atom_id res chain seq x y z
N MET A 1 29.45 45.33 34.56
CA MET A 1 29.02 44.14 33.79
C MET A 1 27.59 43.80 34.19
N ASN A 2 26.77 43.55 33.16
CA ASN A 2 25.41 43.02 33.13
C ASN A 2 24.26 44.01 33.37
N ALA A 3 23.80 44.53 32.23
CA ALA A 3 22.46 45.04 31.98
C ALA A 3 21.44 43.89 31.88
N GLN A 4 20.27 44.04 32.49
CA GLN A 4 19.03 43.46 31.97
C GLN A 4 17.98 44.56 31.95
N SER A 5 17.47 44.80 30.76
CA SER A 5 16.53 45.87 30.42
C SER A 5 15.28 45.24 29.81
N ASN A 6 14.14 45.85 30.13
CA ASN A 6 12.89 45.93 29.35
C ASN A 6 11.95 44.71 29.41
N HIS A 7 10.61 44.80 29.48
CA HIS A 7 9.59 45.82 29.76
C HIS A 7 8.22 45.06 29.71
N PRO A 8 7.07 45.67 30.08
CA PRO A 8 5.85 45.00 30.50
C PRO A 8 4.83 44.81 29.36
N SER A 9 3.75 44.05 29.59
CA SER A 9 2.42 44.29 28.98
C SER A 9 1.31 43.53 29.72
N THR A 10 0.30 44.29 30.12
CA THR A 10 -0.97 43.94 30.75
C THR A 10 -1.97 43.37 29.74
N ASP A 11 -2.72 42.33 30.12
CA ASP A 11 -3.87 41.78 29.37
C ASP A 11 -4.95 41.38 30.41
N THR A 12 -5.95 42.23 30.68
CA THR A 12 -7.26 42.41 30.02
C THR A 12 -8.26 41.26 30.24
N THR A 13 -8.94 41.35 31.40
CA THR A 13 -10.37 41.08 31.70
C THR A 13 -11.16 40.04 30.86
N ASP A 14 -11.53 38.94 31.53
CA ASP A 14 -12.71 38.09 31.26
C ASP A 14 -13.99 38.78 31.77
N PRO A 15 -15.13 38.71 31.04
CA PRO A 15 -16.31 38.14 31.70
C PRO A 15 -17.29 37.33 30.79
N GLN A 16 -17.77 36.23 31.38
CA GLN A 16 -19.18 35.80 31.47
C GLN A 16 -19.85 34.96 30.35
N PHE A 17 -19.85 33.66 30.62
CA PHE A 17 -20.96 32.67 30.64
C PHE A 17 -22.42 33.15 30.33
N LEU A 18 -23.09 32.50 29.35
CA LEU A 18 -24.47 31.91 29.40
C LEU A 18 -24.88 31.38 27.98
N GLY A 19 -25.26 30.09 27.87
CA GLY A 19 -25.61 29.35 26.62
C GLY A 19 -27.05 29.58 26.07
N PRO A 20 -27.72 28.63 25.38
CA PRO A 20 -27.32 27.28 24.90
C PRO A 20 -27.72 26.95 23.42
N GLU A 21 -27.36 25.73 22.99
CA GLU A 21 -27.95 24.89 21.92
C GLU A 21 -28.01 25.37 20.45
N ALA A 22 -27.08 24.88 19.62
CA ALA A 22 -27.41 24.29 18.33
C ALA A 22 -26.35 23.27 17.95
N GLY A 23 -26.78 22.01 17.79
CA GLY A 23 -25.89 20.89 17.54
C GLY A 23 -25.21 20.97 16.17
N GLN A 24 -23.93 20.64 16.15
CA GLN A 24 -23.34 19.89 15.06
C GLN A 24 -22.10 19.18 15.60
N ARG A 25 -22.26 17.88 15.84
CA ARG A 25 -21.17 16.94 16.01
C ARG A 25 -20.39 16.89 14.68
N ALA A 26 -19.38 17.73 14.52
CA ALA A 26 -18.39 17.57 13.47
C ALA A 26 -17.36 16.51 13.90
N GLY A 27 -17.82 15.26 13.97
CA GLY A 27 -16.93 14.09 13.95
C GLY A 27 -16.37 13.95 12.54
N GLY A 28 -15.36 14.76 12.22
CA GLY A 28 -14.62 14.70 10.97
C GLY A 28 -13.26 14.05 11.18
N GLN A 29 -13.23 12.83 11.73
CA GLN A 29 -12.03 11.99 11.58
C GLN A 29 -11.92 11.68 10.09
N SER A 30 -11.02 12.40 9.40
CA SER A 30 -10.51 12.03 8.08
C SER A 30 -9.76 10.71 8.21
N HIS A 31 -10.51 9.61 8.25
CA HIS A 31 -10.00 8.27 8.05
C HIS A 31 -10.17 7.93 6.59
N ARG A 32 -9.41 8.60 5.72
CA ARG A 32 -9.26 8.17 4.32
C ARG A 32 -8.15 7.14 4.25
N GLN A 33 -8.53 5.87 4.43
CA GLN A 33 -7.95 4.66 3.83
C GLN A 33 -8.50 3.44 4.58
N ASN A 34 -9.78 3.12 4.36
CA ASN A 34 -10.37 1.87 4.86
C ASN A 34 -11.35 1.31 3.80
N GLU A 35 -10.79 0.98 2.64
CA GLU A 35 -11.47 0.18 1.60
C GLU A 35 -10.51 -0.94 1.17
N LEU A 36 -10.38 -1.96 2.03
CA LEU A 36 -9.66 -3.22 1.80
C LEU A 36 -10.56 -4.39 2.23
N ASP A 37 -11.71 -4.58 1.58
CA ASP A 37 -12.75 -5.44 2.15
C ASP A 37 -12.87 -6.83 1.53
N ALA A 38 -12.26 -7.78 2.25
CA ALA A 38 -12.91 -9.06 2.55
C ALA A 38 -12.47 -9.52 3.95
N HIS A 39 -13.13 -8.97 4.99
CA HIS A 39 -12.62 -8.71 6.35
C HIS A 39 -11.86 -9.82 7.09
N GLY A 40 -10.55 -9.60 7.15
CA GLY A 40 -9.52 -10.07 8.09
C GLY A 40 -8.33 -9.10 7.93
N SER A 41 -7.45 -8.98 8.92
CA SER A 41 -6.22 -8.18 8.80
C SER A 41 -5.30 -8.68 7.68
N GLU A 42 -4.56 -7.78 7.03
CA GLU A 42 -3.51 -8.18 6.10
C GLU A 42 -2.39 -8.88 6.87
N LEU A 43 -2.03 -10.09 6.44
CA LEU A 43 -0.91 -10.84 6.98
C LEU A 43 0.35 -10.60 6.14
N HIS A 44 0.20 -10.69 4.82
CA HIS A 44 1.31 -10.58 3.87
C HIS A 44 0.84 -9.93 2.58
N ARG A 45 1.74 -9.16 1.97
CA ARG A 45 1.61 -8.64 0.61
C ARG A 45 2.83 -9.05 -0.20
N TYR A 46 2.62 -9.37 -1.47
CA TYR A 46 3.71 -9.63 -2.40
C TYR A 46 3.26 -9.44 -3.85
N PHE A 47 4.20 -9.19 -4.74
CA PHE A 47 3.99 -9.21 -6.18
C PHE A 47 4.08 -10.63 -6.74
N SER A 48 3.10 -11.03 -7.54
CA SER A 48 3.09 -12.30 -8.24
C SER A 48 3.39 -12.10 -9.73
N VAL A 49 4.60 -12.45 -10.16
CA VAL A 49 4.99 -12.42 -11.59
C VAL A 49 4.05 -13.29 -12.44
N ALA A 50 3.63 -14.44 -11.92
CA ALA A 50 2.70 -15.33 -12.63
C ALA A 50 1.34 -14.69 -12.94
N ARG A 51 0.94 -13.66 -12.17
CA ARG A 51 -0.35 -12.98 -12.30
C ARG A 51 -0.24 -11.53 -12.79
N GLY A 52 0.97 -10.97 -12.82
CA GLY A 52 1.18 -9.54 -13.05
C GLY A 52 0.39 -8.68 -12.05
N ALA A 53 0.36 -9.09 -10.78
CA ALA A 53 -0.55 -8.52 -9.79
C ALA A 53 0.05 -8.50 -8.38
N LEU A 54 -0.39 -7.54 -7.58
CA LEU A 54 -0.21 -7.57 -6.13
C LEU A 54 -1.18 -8.56 -5.50
N ILE A 55 -0.68 -9.32 -4.53
CA ILE A 55 -1.43 -10.31 -3.76
C ILE A 55 -1.43 -9.90 -2.31
N SER A 56 -2.60 -9.95 -1.67
CA SER A 56 -2.77 -9.72 -0.24
C SER A 56 -3.38 -10.97 0.42
N VAL A 57 -2.69 -11.55 1.39
CA VAL A 57 -3.15 -12.69 2.18
C VAL A 57 -3.78 -12.16 3.47
N ARG A 58 -5.03 -12.54 3.74
CA ARG A 58 -5.82 -12.03 4.87
C ARG A 58 -5.96 -13.08 5.97
N SER A 59 -6.03 -12.64 7.22
CA SER A 59 -6.09 -13.51 8.40
C SER A 59 -7.36 -14.34 8.53
N ASN A 60 -8.41 -14.03 7.78
CA ASN A 60 -9.67 -14.77 7.75
C ASN A 60 -9.70 -15.90 6.70
N GLY A 61 -8.59 -16.18 6.02
CA GLY A 61 -8.55 -17.19 4.97
C GLY A 61 -8.88 -16.65 3.57
N VAL A 62 -8.94 -15.34 3.37
CA VAL A 62 -9.13 -14.73 2.05
C VAL A 62 -7.78 -14.37 1.44
N THR A 63 -7.64 -14.51 0.12
CA THR A 63 -6.55 -13.92 -0.65
C THR A 63 -7.15 -12.95 -1.66
N LEU A 64 -6.65 -11.72 -1.68
CA LEU A 64 -7.03 -10.68 -2.63
C LEU A 64 -5.95 -10.54 -3.71
N CYS A 65 -6.35 -10.05 -4.88
CA CYS A 65 -5.44 -9.65 -5.94
C CYS A 65 -5.79 -8.25 -6.46
N ARG A 66 -4.78 -7.50 -6.88
CA ARG A 66 -4.92 -6.20 -7.55
C ARG A 66 -3.98 -6.12 -8.75
N GLN A 67 -4.53 -5.84 -9.91
CA GLN A 67 -3.77 -5.53 -11.13
C GLN A 67 -3.62 -4.01 -11.30
N VAL A 68 -2.85 -3.58 -12.29
CA VAL A 68 -2.69 -2.16 -12.62
C VAL A 68 -4.05 -1.54 -12.95
N ASP A 69 -4.31 -0.35 -12.42
CA ASP A 69 -5.57 0.41 -12.54
C ASP A 69 -6.84 -0.32 -12.07
N ASP A 70 -6.68 -1.42 -11.36
CA ASP A 70 -7.77 -2.26 -10.88
C ASP A 70 -7.94 -2.11 -9.36
N GLU A 71 -9.15 -2.36 -8.86
CA GLU A 71 -9.39 -2.46 -7.43
C GLU A 71 -8.99 -3.83 -6.87
N TRP A 72 -8.84 -3.93 -5.54
CA TRP A 72 -8.62 -5.21 -4.87
C TRP A 72 -9.83 -6.12 -5.02
N LYS A 73 -9.62 -7.32 -5.57
CA LYS A 73 -10.68 -8.33 -5.81
C LYS A 73 -10.34 -9.62 -5.07
N VAL A 74 -11.37 -10.37 -4.66
CA VAL A 74 -11.17 -11.69 -4.03
C VAL A 74 -10.65 -12.68 -5.06
N LEU A 75 -9.40 -13.11 -4.89
CA LEU A 75 -8.78 -14.14 -5.72
C LEU A 75 -9.18 -15.55 -5.29
N SER A 76 -9.14 -15.82 -3.98
CA SER A 76 -9.48 -17.14 -3.45
C SER A 76 -9.83 -17.08 -1.97
N ARG A 77 -10.46 -18.16 -1.49
CA ARG A 77 -10.74 -18.40 -0.08
C ARG A 77 -10.17 -19.75 0.32
N LYS A 78 -9.79 -19.90 1.60
CA LYS A 78 -9.38 -21.18 2.15
C LYS A 78 -10.46 -22.22 1.89
N LYS A 79 -10.05 -23.47 1.67
CA LYS A 79 -11.01 -24.58 1.61
C LYS A 79 -11.64 -24.80 2.98
N GLY A 80 -12.88 -25.28 3.01
CA GLY A 80 -13.66 -25.44 4.24
C GLY A 80 -13.04 -26.46 5.21
N ASP A 81 -12.49 -27.53 4.65
CA ASP A 81 -11.83 -28.66 5.30
C ASP A 81 -10.43 -28.33 5.86
N VAL A 82 -9.80 -27.25 5.40
CA VAL A 82 -8.48 -26.83 5.90
C VAL A 82 -8.64 -25.91 7.12
N PRO A 83 -8.07 -26.26 8.29
CA PRO A 83 -8.05 -25.37 9.45
C PRO A 83 -7.36 -24.05 9.14
N LEU A 84 -7.88 -22.94 9.67
CA LEU A 84 -7.35 -21.60 9.38
C LEU A 84 -5.86 -21.46 9.75
N ALA A 85 -5.46 -21.96 10.93
CA ALA A 85 -4.07 -21.92 11.36
C ALA A 85 -3.14 -22.66 10.38
N GLN A 86 -3.53 -23.86 9.93
CA GLN A 86 -2.78 -24.61 8.93
C GLN A 86 -2.72 -23.87 7.59
N TRP A 87 -3.83 -23.26 7.18
CA TRP A 87 -3.86 -22.46 5.95
C TRP A 87 -2.89 -21.27 6.01
N VAL A 88 -2.82 -20.56 7.15
CA VAL A 88 -1.87 -19.46 7.34
C VAL A 88 -0.43 -19.96 7.27
N VAL A 89 -0.09 -21.08 7.92
CA VAL A 89 1.24 -21.70 7.85
C VAL A 89 1.59 -22.08 6.40
N ASN A 90 0.65 -22.66 5.66
CA ASN A 90 0.86 -23.01 4.25
C ASN A 90 1.11 -21.76 3.39
N LYS A 91 0.41 -20.66 3.65
CA LYS A 91 0.63 -19.38 2.97
C LYS A 91 2.00 -18.81 3.29
N GLN A 92 2.41 -18.80 4.57
CA GLN A 92 3.72 -18.34 4.99
C GLN A 92 4.86 -19.16 4.36
N ALA A 93 4.71 -20.48 4.31
CA ALA A 93 5.71 -21.37 3.69
C ALA A 93 5.87 -21.07 2.18
N ALA A 94 4.77 -20.81 1.48
CA ALA A 94 4.81 -20.44 0.06
C ALA A 94 5.50 -19.08 -0.21
N LEU A 95 5.61 -18.20 0.80
CA LEU A 95 6.37 -16.95 0.67
C LEU A 95 7.88 -17.17 0.68
N SER A 96 8.36 -18.26 1.29
CA SER A 96 9.79 -18.57 1.36
C SER A 96 10.40 -18.89 -0.02
N ASP A 97 9.56 -19.28 -0.97
CA ASP A 97 9.97 -19.53 -2.36
C ASP A 97 10.03 -18.25 -3.21
N LEU A 98 9.57 -17.11 -2.67
CA LEU A 98 9.56 -15.84 -3.41
C LEU A 98 10.90 -15.11 -3.30
N ALA A 99 11.34 -14.55 -4.43
CA ALA A 99 12.45 -13.62 -4.45
C ALA A 99 12.16 -12.38 -3.57
N ARG A 100 13.20 -11.85 -2.92
CA ARG A 100 13.06 -10.76 -1.95
C ARG A 100 12.32 -9.54 -2.52
N TRP A 101 12.65 -9.13 -3.74
CA TRP A 101 12.01 -7.99 -4.38
C TRP A 101 10.49 -8.15 -4.52
N GLN A 102 9.98 -9.37 -4.74
CA GLN A 102 8.53 -9.59 -4.83
C GLN A 102 7.82 -9.31 -3.50
N LEU A 103 8.50 -9.55 -2.38
CA LEU A 103 7.96 -9.29 -1.04
C LEU A 103 8.00 -7.80 -0.68
N ASP A 104 8.88 -7.03 -1.31
CA ASP A 104 9.10 -5.60 -1.03
C ASP A 104 8.26 -4.67 -1.92
N VAL A 105 7.49 -5.21 -2.88
CA VAL A 105 6.58 -4.42 -3.71
C VAL A 105 5.28 -4.15 -2.94
N ASP A 106 5.05 -2.89 -2.61
CA ASP A 106 3.82 -2.43 -1.95
C ASP A 106 2.79 -1.83 -2.92
N GLU A 107 3.26 -1.27 -4.04
CA GLU A 107 2.46 -0.55 -5.02
C GLU A 107 2.83 -0.96 -6.45
N LEU A 108 1.85 -0.86 -7.36
CA LEU A 108 2.05 -1.06 -8.78
C LEU A 108 2.20 0.31 -9.45
N PRO A 109 3.00 0.42 -10.53
CA PRO A 109 2.98 1.61 -11.39
C PRO A 109 1.57 1.83 -11.96
N SER A 110 1.25 3.08 -12.28
CA SER A 110 -0.02 3.41 -12.96
C SER A 110 0.03 2.98 -14.42
N MET A 111 -1.13 2.81 -15.07
CA MET A 111 -1.15 2.57 -16.52
C MET A 111 -0.47 3.72 -17.29
N GLN A 112 -0.58 4.96 -16.81
CA GLN A 112 0.07 6.11 -17.42
C GLN A 112 1.60 5.97 -17.42
N ASP A 113 2.20 5.54 -16.31
CA ASP A 113 3.65 5.32 -16.22
C ASP A 113 4.10 4.23 -17.18
N LEU A 114 3.33 3.13 -17.26
CA LEU A 114 3.63 2.01 -18.15
C LEU A 114 3.58 2.41 -19.62
N MET A 115 2.59 3.20 -20.01
CA MET A 115 2.48 3.74 -21.37
C MET A 115 3.66 4.67 -21.69
N ALA A 116 3.99 5.59 -20.79
CA ALA A 116 5.12 6.50 -20.96
C ALA A 116 6.44 5.74 -21.12
N TRP A 117 6.71 4.75 -20.27
CA TRP A 117 7.93 3.93 -20.37
C TRP A 117 8.02 3.12 -21.66
N ASN A 118 6.88 2.61 -22.16
CA ASN A 118 6.84 1.91 -23.43
C ASN A 118 7.13 2.85 -24.61
N GLU A 119 6.62 4.08 -24.57
CA GLU A 119 6.86 5.10 -25.61
C GLU A 119 8.29 5.66 -25.57
N ASP A 120 8.82 5.92 -24.38
CA ASP A 120 10.16 6.48 -24.18
C ASP A 120 11.28 5.46 -24.43
N GLY A 121 10.95 4.17 -24.50
CA GLY A 121 11.93 3.09 -24.64
C GLY A 121 12.80 2.89 -23.39
N ILE A 122 12.37 3.38 -22.23
CA ILE A 122 13.04 3.20 -20.94
C ILE A 122 11.98 2.85 -19.90
N CYS A 123 12.16 1.72 -19.23
CA CYS A 123 11.26 1.21 -18.19
C CYS A 123 12.01 1.01 -16.87
N GLU A 124 11.34 1.29 -15.76
CA GLU A 124 11.91 1.01 -14.43
C GLU A 124 11.66 -0.44 -14.02
N THR A 125 12.56 -1.02 -13.24
CA THR A 125 12.35 -2.29 -12.53
C THR A 125 11.58 -2.03 -11.22
N PRO A 126 10.95 -3.04 -10.60
CA PRO A 126 10.41 -2.97 -9.24
C PRO A 126 11.41 -2.48 -8.18
N THR A 127 12.71 -2.63 -8.43
CA THR A 127 13.80 -2.17 -7.55
C THR A 127 14.34 -0.78 -7.92
N GLY A 128 13.75 -0.11 -8.92
CA GLY A 128 14.06 1.27 -9.30
C GLY A 128 15.20 1.43 -10.31
N HIS A 129 15.66 0.36 -10.96
CA HIS A 129 16.66 0.46 -12.03
C HIS A 129 16.01 0.82 -13.36
N ARG A 130 16.62 1.72 -14.12
CA ARG A 130 16.18 2.08 -15.49
C ARG A 130 16.83 1.15 -16.50
N VAL A 131 16.00 0.48 -17.30
CA VAL A 131 16.40 -0.52 -18.29
C VAL A 131 15.55 -0.35 -19.56
N GLU A 132 15.89 -1.07 -20.63
CA GLU A 132 14.99 -1.18 -21.80
C GLU A 132 13.65 -1.83 -21.38
N PRO A 133 12.56 -1.65 -22.15
CA PRO A 133 11.24 -2.20 -21.84
C PRO A 133 11.25 -3.70 -21.56
N ASP A 134 12.08 -4.48 -22.25
CA ASP A 134 12.30 -5.92 -22.05
C ASP A 134 13.57 -6.25 -21.24
N GLY A 135 14.20 -5.23 -20.66
CA GLY A 135 15.45 -5.32 -19.93
C GLY A 135 15.34 -5.98 -18.55
N THR A 136 16.50 -6.13 -17.92
CA THR A 136 16.66 -6.66 -16.57
C THR A 136 17.73 -5.85 -15.86
N GLY A 137 17.44 -5.44 -14.63
CA GLY A 137 18.36 -4.68 -13.80
C GLY A 137 19.63 -5.45 -13.44
N PRO A 138 20.67 -4.75 -12.95
CA PRO A 138 21.92 -5.38 -12.52
C PRO A 138 21.73 -6.35 -11.34
N ASP A 139 20.63 -6.24 -10.61
CA ASP A 139 20.18 -7.11 -9.52
C ASP A 139 19.37 -8.34 -10.01
N GLY A 140 19.21 -8.50 -11.33
CA GLY A 140 18.46 -9.60 -11.94
C GLY A 140 16.95 -9.40 -11.93
N VAL A 141 16.44 -8.23 -11.51
CA VAL A 141 15.01 -7.95 -11.46
C VAL A 141 14.53 -7.44 -12.83
N PRO A 142 13.46 -8.00 -13.42
CA PRO A 142 12.96 -7.58 -14.73
C PRO A 142 12.37 -6.17 -14.68
N SER A 143 12.28 -5.52 -15.85
CA SER A 143 11.48 -4.30 -16.01
C SER A 143 10.02 -4.50 -15.56
N TRP A 144 9.32 -3.41 -15.21
CA TRP A 144 7.91 -3.47 -14.85
C TRP A 144 7.04 -4.05 -15.97
N LEU A 145 7.30 -3.70 -17.23
CA LEU A 145 6.55 -4.22 -18.38
C LEU A 145 6.68 -5.76 -18.50
N ARG A 146 7.87 -6.33 -18.26
CA ARG A 146 8.06 -7.79 -18.20
C ARG A 146 7.48 -8.41 -16.94
N ALA A 147 7.67 -7.78 -15.78
CA ALA A 147 7.15 -8.27 -14.51
C ALA A 147 5.61 -8.37 -14.54
N LEU A 148 4.95 -7.41 -15.20
CA LEU A 148 3.51 -7.36 -15.41
C LEU A 148 3.03 -8.17 -16.62
N ARG A 149 3.95 -8.78 -17.39
CA ARG A 149 3.66 -9.62 -18.57
C ARG A 149 2.93 -8.87 -19.69
N LEU A 150 3.27 -7.61 -19.89
CA LEU A 150 2.71 -6.77 -20.95
C LEU A 150 3.45 -6.91 -22.28
N ILE A 151 4.63 -7.56 -22.25
CA ILE A 151 5.49 -7.89 -23.40
C ILE A 151 6.14 -9.27 -23.21
#